data_AF-A0A927MEE3-F1
#
_entry.id   AF-A0A927MEE3-F1
#
_cell.length_a   1.000
_cell.length_b   1.000
_cell.length_c   1.000
_cell.angle_alpha   90.00
_cell.angle_beta   90.00
_cell.angle_gamma   90.00
#
_symmetry.space_group_name_H-M   'P 1'
#
loop_
_entity.id
_entity.type
_entity.pdbx_description
1 polymer ?
#
loop_
_entity_poly.entity_id
_entity_poly.type
_entity_poly.pdbx_seq_one_letter_code
_entity_poly.pdbx_strand_id
1 'polypeptide(L)' 'MGGFFLLDSTASDLIANKRGEHNRLGVAVQIGTVRYLGHFLTEDPLEVPWSAVEHVAGQLDVADPSVIKQVHRAVEDGV' A
#
# COMPACT_ATOMS: atom_id res chain seq x y z
N MET A 1 1.18 2.20 16.83
CA MET A 1 0.80 1.47 15.59
C MET A 1 2.07 0.96 14.88
N GLY A 2 2.96 0.21 15.55
CA GLY A 2 4.40 0.23 15.18
C GLY A 2 5.04 -1.05 14.65
N GLY A 3 4.31 -2.02 14.12
CA GLY A 3 4.93 -3.29 13.68
C GLY A 3 4.26 -4.04 12.52
N PHE A 4 2.98 -3.79 12.24
CA PHE A 4 2.25 -4.52 11.20
C PHE A 4 2.44 -3.94 9.79
N PHE A 5 2.78 -2.65 9.70
CA PHE A 5 3.07 -1.92 8.45
C PHE A 5 4.58 -1.81 8.17
N LEU A 6 5.35 -2.86 8.50
CA LEU A 6 6.81 -2.87 8.32
C LEU A 6 7.21 -3.55 6.99
N LEU A 7 8.02 -2.86 6.19
CA LEU A 7 8.84 -3.47 5.14
C LEU A 7 9.97 -4.30 5.76
N ASP A 8 9.63 -5.48 6.30
CA ASP A 8 10.63 -6.55 6.42
C ASP A 8 11.17 -6.91 5.02
N SER A 9 12.38 -7.47 4.93
CA SER A 9 13.03 -7.83 3.65
C SER A 9 12.10 -8.60 2.71
N THR A 10 11.24 -9.46 3.24
CA THR A 10 10.24 -10.22 2.47
C THR A 10 9.22 -9.32 1.74
N ALA A 11 8.78 -8.23 2.36
CA ALA A 11 7.84 -7.28 1.75
C ALA A 11 8.54 -6.43 0.68
N SER A 12 9.80 -6.08 0.92
CA SER A 12 10.61 -5.28 -0.02
C SER A 12 10.77 -5.97 -1.38
N ASP A 13 11.02 -7.28 -1.42
CA ASP A 13 11.11 -8.04 -2.69
C ASP A 13 9.78 -8.09 -3.47
N LEU A 14 8.66 -8.23 -2.75
CA LEU A 14 7.31 -8.24 -3.32
C LEU A 14 6.94 -6.88 -3.93
N ILE A 15 7.35 -5.79 -3.27
CA ILE A 15 7.07 -4.42 -3.67
C ILE A 15 8.04 -3.94 -4.77
N ALA A 16 9.31 -4.34 -4.73
CA ALA A 16 10.32 -3.98 -5.72
C ALA A 16 9.91 -4.37 -7.16
N ASN A 17 9.14 -5.46 -7.30
CA ASN A 17 8.62 -5.92 -8.59
C ASN A 17 7.44 -5.11 -9.13
N LYS A 18 6.91 -4.11 -8.39
CA LYS A 18 5.77 -3.28 -8.83
C LYS A 18 6.23 -2.01 -9.53
N ARG A 19 5.61 -1.71 -10.68
CA ARG A 19 5.86 -0.50 -11.47
C ARG A 19 5.12 0.71 -10.87
N GLY A 20 5.82 1.83 -10.71
CA GLY A 20 5.26 3.11 -10.24
C GLY A 20 5.11 3.21 -8.71
N GLU A 21 5.26 4.43 -8.19
CA GLU A 21 5.16 4.71 -6.75
C GLU A 21 3.78 4.40 -6.17
N HIS A 22 2.71 4.74 -6.89
CA HIS A 22 1.33 4.45 -6.48
C HIS A 22 1.07 2.95 -6.26
N ASN A 23 1.57 2.09 -7.15
CA ASN A 23 1.36 0.65 -7.08
C ASN A 23 2.19 0.03 -5.95
N ARG A 24 3.46 0.45 -5.81
CA ARG A 24 4.32 0.04 -4.69
C ARG A 24 3.70 0.41 -3.34
N LEU A 25 3.25 1.66 -3.21
CA LEU A 25 2.63 2.18 -1.99
C LEU A 25 1.31 1.47 -1.70
N GLY A 26 0.43 1.29 -2.69
CA GLY A 26 -0.84 0.60 -2.52
C GLY A 26 -0.68 -0.86 -2.07
N VAL A 27 0.21 -1.62 -2.71
CA VAL A 27 0.50 -3.01 -2.33
C VAL A 27 1.09 -3.09 -0.92
N ALA A 28 2.00 -2.18 -0.57
CA ALA A 28 2.62 -2.15 0.76
C ALA A 28 1.59 -1.87 1.87
N VAL A 29 0.69 -0.91 1.63
CA VAL A 29 -0.42 -0.60 2.54
C VAL A 29 -1.35 -1.81 2.70
N GLN A 30 -1.74 -2.47 1.61
CA GLN A 30 -2.61 -3.65 1.68
C GLN A 30 -1.98 -4.83 2.44
N ILE A 31 -0.69 -5.09 2.24
CA ILE A 31 0.04 -6.12 3.01
C ILE A 31 0.02 -5.79 4.50
N GLY A 32 0.26 -4.52 4.85
CA GLY A 32 0.17 -4.05 6.23
C GLY A 32 -1.23 -4.21 6.82
N THR A 33 -2.27 -3.92 6.02
CA THR A 33 -3.68 -4.10 6.41
C THR A 33 -3.99 -5.56 6.69
N VAL A 34 -3.59 -6.50 5.82
CA VAL A 34 -3.81 -7.94 6.05
C VAL A 34 -3.06 -8.42 7.29
N ARG A 35 -1.83 -7.95 7.53
CA ARG A 35 -1.08 -8.29 8.74
C ARG A 35 -1.71 -7.76 10.01
N TYR A 36 -2.37 -6.60 9.94
CA TYR A 36 -3.02 -5.96 11.08
C TYR A 36 -4.42 -6.55 11.37
N LEU A 37 -5.24 -6.74 10.33
CA LEU A 37 -6.64 -7.18 10.45
C LEU A 37 -6.84 -8.69 10.26
N GLY A 38 -5.88 -9.38 9.64
CA GLY A 38 -6.00 -10.78 9.24
C GLY A 38 -6.73 -11.00 7.90
N HIS A 39 -7.21 -9.93 7.24
CA HIS A 39 -7.90 -10.01 5.94
C HIS A 39 -7.72 -8.70 5.13
N PHE A 40 -8.06 -8.76 3.83
CA PHE A 40 -8.15 -7.57 2.98
C PHE A 40 -9.43 -6.78 3.25
N LEU A 41 -9.40 -5.48 2.97
CA LEU A 41 -10.60 -4.67 2.85
C LEU A 41 -11.21 -4.95 1.47
N THR A 42 -12.49 -5.35 1.43
CA THR A 42 -13.17 -5.80 0.22
C THR A 42 -13.89 -4.68 -0.52
N GLU A 43 -14.40 -3.68 0.21
CA GLU A 43 -15.17 -2.58 -0.36
C GLU A 43 -14.26 -1.48 -0.91
N ASP A 44 -13.44 -0.88 -0.04
CA ASP A 44 -12.43 0.09 -0.45
C ASP A 44 -11.05 -0.32 0.10
N PRO A 45 -10.09 -0.68 -0.77
CA PRO A 45 -8.75 -1.10 -0.34
C PRO A 45 -7.92 0.03 0.28
N LEU A 46 -8.39 1.27 0.23
CA LEU A 46 -7.77 2.47 0.78
C LEU A 46 -8.51 2.98 2.02
N GLU A 47 -9.49 2.25 2.56
CA GLU A 47 -10.16 2.54 3.85
C GLU A 47 -9.23 2.21 5.04
N VAL A 48 -8.04 2.79 5.00
CA VAL A 48 -7.02 2.72 6.03
C VAL A 48 -6.80 4.12 6.60
N PRO A 49 -6.36 4.24 7.86
CA PRO A 49 -5.98 5.53 8.41
C PRO A 49 -4.87 6.19 7.58
N TRP A 50 -5.02 7.49 7.29
CA TRP A 50 -4.03 8.23 6.48
C TRP A 50 -2.62 8.17 7.07
N SER A 51 -2.49 8.12 8.40
CA SER A 51 -1.20 7.96 9.09
C SER A 51 -0.49 6.65 8.72
N ALA A 52 -1.22 5.58 8.36
CA ALA A 52 -0.62 4.34 7.88
C ALA A 52 -0.05 4.51 6.47
N VAL A 53 -0.75 5.26 5.62
CA VAL A 53 -0.28 5.61 4.27
C VAL A 53 1.00 6.44 4.34
N GLU A 54 1.02 7.49 5.17
CA GLU A 54 2.20 8.34 5.39
C GLU A 54 3.39 7.55 5.95
N HIS A 55 3.12 6.65 6.91
CA HIS A 55 4.16 5.81 7.50
C HIS A 55 4.80 4.87 6.47
N VAL A 56 4.00 4.25 5.60
CA VAL A 56 4.51 3.36 4.55
C VAL A 56 5.19 4.15 3.42
N ALA A 57 4.65 5.30 3.05
CA ALA A 57 5.29 6.19 2.06
C ALA A 57 6.69 6.61 2.49
N GLY A 58 6.87 6.95 3.78
CA GLY A 58 8.19 7.26 4.34
C GLY A 58 9.17 6.09 4.31
N GLN A 59 8.69 4.85 4.44
CA GLN A 59 9.55 3.65 4.30
C GLN A 59 9.96 3.36 2.86
N LEU A 60 9.13 3.76 1.88
CA LEU A 60 9.35 3.54 0.45
C LEU A 60 10.03 4.71 -0.26
N ASP A 61 10.38 5.78 0.47
CA ASP A 61 10.88 7.04 -0.09
C ASP A 61 9.93 7.64 -1.15
N VAL A 62 8.62 7.51 -0.94
CA VAL A 62 7.60 8.13 -1.80
C VAL A 62 7.31 9.53 -1.31
N ALA A 63 7.66 10.54 -2.12
CA ALA A 63 7.60 11.94 -1.74
C ALA A 63 6.16 12.47 -1.54
N ASP A 64 5.21 11.99 -2.34
CA ASP A 64 3.80 12.37 -2.23
C ASP A 64 2.94 11.12 -1.96
N PRO A 65 2.47 10.88 -0.72
CA PRO A 65 1.61 9.75 -0.40
C PRO A 65 0.25 9.78 -1.13
N SER A 66 -0.17 10.94 -1.68
CA SER A 66 -1.43 11.08 -2.41
C SER A 66 -1.50 10.26 -3.69
N VAL A 67 -0.33 9.85 -4.23
CA VAL A 67 -0.23 8.97 -5.39
C VAL A 67 -0.98 7.65 -5.22
N ILE A 68 -1.19 7.18 -3.99
CA ILE A 68 -1.97 5.95 -3.71
C ILE A 68 -3.39 5.99 -4.29
N LYS A 69 -3.97 7.19 -4.44
CA LYS A 69 -5.33 7.37 -5.01
C LYS A 69 -5.40 6.98 -6.50
N GLN A 70 -4.26 6.84 -7.17
CA GLN A 70 -4.19 6.45 -8.57
C GLN A 70 -4.40 4.94 -8.78
N VAL A 71 -4.39 4.14 -7.70
CA VAL A 71 -4.57 2.67 -7.76
C VAL A 71 -5.97 2.29 -8.29
N HIS A 72 -6.99 3.11 -8.04
CA HIS A 72 -8.37 2.82 -8.44
C HIS A 72 -8.64 3.01 -9.94
N ARG A 73 -7.75 3.70 -10.69
CA ARG A 73 -8.00 4.07 -12.09
C ARG A 73 -7.70 2.96 -13.11
N ALA A 74 -7.05 1.87 -12.70
CA ALA A 74 -6.64 0.82 -13.63
C ALA A 74 -7.66 -0.32 -13.80
N VAL A 75 -8.70 -0.39 -12.96
CA VAL A 75 -9.67 -1.50 -12.97
C VAL A 75 -10.88 -1.20 -13.88
N GLU A 76 -11.12 0.07 -14.24
CA GLU A 76 -12.25 0.47 -15.09
C GLU A 76 -11.98 0.34 -16.60
N ASP A 77 -10.74 0.08 -17.01
CA ASP A 77 -10.31 0.04 -18.43
C ASP A 77 -10.05 -1.39 -18.98
N GLY A 78 -10.61 -2.45 -18.37
CA GLY A 78 -10.42 -3.78 -18.95
C GLY A 78 -11.16 -4.94 -18.29
N VAL A 79 -12.40 -5.18 -18.75
CA VAL A 79 -12.90 -6.52 -19.11
C VAL A 79 -13.74 -6.42 -20.38
#